data_AF-A0A353KTP3-F1
#
_entry.id   AF-A0A353KTP3-F1
#
_cell.length_a   1.000
_cell.length_b   1.000
_cell.length_c   1.000
_cell.angle_alpha   90.00
_cell.angle_beta   90.00
_cell.angle_gamma   90.00
#
_symmetry.space_group_name_H-M   'P 1'
#
loop_
_entity.id
_entity.type
_entity.pdbx_description
1 polymer ?
#
loop_
_entity_poly.entity_id
_entity_poly.type
_entity_poly.pdbx_seq_one_letter_code
_entity_poly.pdbx_strand_id
1 'polypeptide(L)'
;MLFVNSSSFFRKLSKRIILLFFLVLFFSNVFFSQNSSFDSTQILHAKLKKHISEGLQFLEKTQRKQTIHDSIYSGEWQTLMCLRNSFLLLGHKRDIEDSNCFSVASTHNFLARIYLNYPEYRNIQPILDLSFQRILAYRNGNYFNFWNLLLPFRDLKKNDSLWTKTLVRRPTNYYLGNRYIHNAANIVDDADDSSMSFTAMLLRKKILNRDSISSSFLTDSIQLSSVFSNYRDLNRKNRHWYNYVFGNDHNTGAFVTWLGNEYQFKHWNIVSVLGHNATFFLPFSECFPHPYVPYIPYGSNDLDAVVNSNILTALSYKNELNAEGASDAIKYIEKKTEKRNYNRVGFYYPNRFHFAYSVSQSYASGVADLEQSTKNILKFVLRKQLENGSWKARRVLNKHDRIQSTAYALNALIYMGNFEKNQTKIPIEKGLNYLFQNATFDENGCHWKGGVFFSGGTVVRNTLTWKSDAYTTALILNAFANYAKYIEQKY
;
A
#
# COMPACT_ATOMS: atom_id res chain seq x y z
N MET A 1 31.36 -17.96 87.76
CA MET A 1 30.31 -17.06 87.24
C MET A 1 30.81 -16.45 85.94
N LEU A 2 29.91 -16.25 84.96
CA LEU A 2 30.10 -15.72 83.59
C LEU A 2 30.13 -16.77 82.47
N PHE A 3 28.97 -17.41 82.25
CA PHE A 3 28.61 -17.99 80.95
C PHE A 3 28.03 -16.87 80.07
N VAL A 4 28.78 -16.47 79.03
CA VAL A 4 28.35 -15.45 78.06
C VAL A 4 27.42 -16.09 77.03
N ASN A 5 26.25 -15.47 76.88
CA ASN A 5 25.13 -15.92 76.07
C ASN A 5 25.41 -15.73 74.55
N SER A 6 26.03 -16.74 73.92
CA SER A 6 26.44 -16.73 72.50
C SER A 6 25.29 -16.85 71.48
N SER A 7 24.06 -17.11 71.91
CA SER A 7 22.92 -17.40 71.02
C SER A 7 22.37 -16.16 70.27
N SER A 8 22.58 -14.96 70.82
CA SER A 8 22.10 -13.70 70.23
C SER A 8 22.92 -13.26 69.01
N PHE A 9 24.24 -13.50 69.04
CA PHE A 9 25.16 -13.10 67.98
C PHE A 9 24.96 -13.92 66.71
N PHE A 10 24.81 -15.25 66.84
CA PHE A 10 24.56 -16.15 65.71
C PHE A 10 23.20 -15.89 65.01
N ARG A 11 22.16 -15.49 65.75
CA ARG A 11 20.86 -15.13 65.16
C ARG A 11 20.88 -13.80 64.38
N LYS A 12 21.69 -12.83 64.79
CA LYS A 12 21.88 -11.57 64.03
C LYS A 12 22.75 -11.79 62.81
N LEU A 13 23.76 -12.65 62.90
CA LEU A 13 24.65 -12.98 61.77
C LEU A 13 23.92 -13.79 60.69
N SER A 14 23.08 -14.77 61.08
CA SER A 14 22.30 -15.55 60.10
C SER A 14 21.29 -14.71 59.33
N LYS A 15 20.59 -13.78 60.00
CA LYS A 15 19.66 -12.86 59.33
C LYS A 15 20.36 -11.94 58.31
N ARG A 16 21.58 -11.47 58.62
CA ARG A 16 22.36 -10.64 57.69
C ARG A 16 22.88 -11.44 56.49
N ILE A 17 23.33 -12.67 56.70
CA ILE A 17 23.77 -13.56 55.62
C ILE A 17 22.61 -13.93 54.69
N ILE A 18 21.44 -14.25 55.25
CA ILE A 18 20.22 -14.53 54.47
C ILE A 18 19.81 -13.31 53.65
N LEU A 19 19.82 -12.11 54.24
CA LEU A 19 19.50 -10.87 53.51
C LEU A 19 20.51 -10.60 52.38
N LEU A 20 21.80 -10.81 52.61
CA LEU A 20 22.84 -10.66 51.59
C LEU A 20 22.66 -11.67 50.45
N PHE A 21 22.31 -12.92 50.77
CA PHE A 21 22.06 -13.97 49.78
C PHE A 21 20.82 -13.67 48.92
N PHE A 22 19.74 -13.17 49.52
CA PHE A 22 18.57 -12.69 48.78
C PHE A 22 18.88 -11.46 47.92
N LEU A 23 19.68 -10.52 48.42
CA LEU A 23 20.14 -9.37 47.62
C LEU A 23 21.00 -9.83 46.43
N VAL A 24 21.94 -10.74 46.62
CA VAL A 24 22.78 -11.26 45.53
C VAL A 24 21.95 -12.03 44.50
N LEU A 25 20.98 -12.85 44.93
CA LEU A 25 20.04 -13.53 44.03
C LEU A 25 19.11 -12.55 43.30
N PHE A 26 18.67 -11.48 43.96
CA PHE A 26 17.82 -10.48 43.34
C PHE A 26 18.60 -9.65 42.32
N PHE A 27 19.81 -9.22 42.67
CA PHE A 27 20.70 -8.50 41.76
C PHE A 27 21.16 -9.38 40.60
N SER A 28 21.52 -10.65 40.82
CA SER A 28 21.91 -11.54 39.73
C SER A 28 20.75 -11.76 38.75
N ASN A 29 19.52 -11.96 39.23
CA ASN A 29 18.35 -12.08 38.36
C ASN A 29 18.06 -10.79 37.57
N VAL A 30 18.24 -9.61 38.17
CA VAL A 30 18.07 -8.32 37.47
C VAL A 30 19.15 -8.13 36.40
N PHE A 31 20.42 -8.42 36.70
CA PHE A 31 21.52 -8.31 35.74
C PHE A 31 21.41 -9.35 34.60
N PHE A 32 21.01 -10.59 34.88
CA PHE A 32 20.78 -11.61 33.86
C PHE A 32 19.56 -11.27 32.96
N SER A 33 18.47 -10.74 33.53
CA SER A 33 17.30 -10.31 32.75
C SER A 33 17.60 -9.11 31.85
N GLN A 34 18.46 -8.18 32.28
CA GLN A 34 18.85 -7.04 31.45
C GLN A 34 19.78 -7.47 30.31
N ASN A 35 20.79 -8.31 30.58
CA ASN A 35 21.73 -8.80 29.56
C ASN A 35 21.03 -9.65 28.47
N SER A 36 20.10 -10.53 28.85
CA SER A 36 19.34 -11.36 27.88
C SER A 36 18.39 -10.54 26.99
N SER A 37 17.81 -9.45 27.51
CA SER A 37 16.94 -8.56 26.73
C SER A 37 17.72 -7.73 25.71
N PHE A 38 18.95 -7.33 26.05
CA PHE A 38 19.85 -6.59 25.18
C PHE A 38 20.36 -7.48 24.04
N ASP A 39 20.81 -8.69 24.37
CA ASP A 39 21.30 -9.68 23.40
C ASP A 39 20.22 -10.07 22.38
N SER A 40 18.98 -10.34 22.85
CA SER A 40 17.86 -10.65 21.94
C SER A 40 17.50 -9.49 21.00
N THR A 41 17.63 -8.24 21.45
CA THR A 41 17.35 -7.04 20.64
C THR A 41 18.42 -6.84 19.56
N GLN A 42 19.70 -7.04 19.89
CA GLN A 42 20.80 -6.98 18.93
C GLN A 42 20.69 -8.10 17.87
N ILE A 43 20.36 -9.32 18.29
CA ILE A 43 20.12 -10.45 17.38
C ILE A 43 18.98 -10.12 16.39
N LEU A 44 17.88 -9.54 16.87
CA LEU A 44 16.77 -9.12 16.02
C LEU A 44 17.19 -8.03 15.02
N HIS A 45 17.93 -7.02 15.48
CA HIS A 45 18.45 -5.95 14.62
C HIS A 45 19.37 -6.48 13.52
N ALA A 46 20.34 -7.33 13.86
CA ALA A 46 21.21 -7.99 12.91
C ALA A 46 20.42 -8.82 11.88
N LYS A 47 19.41 -9.56 12.34
CA LYS A 47 18.52 -10.35 11.48
C LYS A 47 17.72 -9.47 10.52
N LEU A 48 17.21 -8.33 10.98
CA LEU A 48 16.52 -7.34 10.14
C LEU A 48 17.46 -6.79 9.06
N LYS A 49 18.65 -6.32 9.43
CA LYS A 49 19.64 -5.77 8.48
C LYS A 49 20.08 -6.80 7.43
N LYS A 50 20.25 -8.06 7.84
CA LYS A 50 20.52 -9.17 6.91
C LYS A 50 19.41 -9.32 5.86
N HIS A 51 18.16 -9.47 6.29
CA HIS A 51 17.04 -9.64 5.36
C HIS A 51 16.79 -8.40 4.49
N ILE A 52 17.05 -7.20 5.01
CA ILE A 52 17.03 -5.97 4.19
C ILE A 52 18.05 -6.09 3.06
N SER A 53 19.31 -6.42 3.38
CA SER A 53 20.36 -6.55 2.37
C SER A 53 20.02 -7.60 1.31
N GLU A 54 19.63 -8.80 1.73
CA GLU A 54 19.32 -9.92 0.82
C GLU A 54 18.05 -9.66 0.00
N GLY A 55 17.08 -8.93 0.56
CA GLY A 55 15.87 -8.55 -0.17
C GLY A 55 16.08 -7.41 -1.15
N LEU A 56 16.97 -6.46 -0.84
CA LEU A 56 17.38 -5.43 -1.79
C LEU A 56 18.08 -6.06 -3.00
N GLN A 57 18.90 -7.11 -2.79
CA GLN A 57 19.51 -7.86 -3.89
C GLN A 57 18.47 -8.49 -4.81
N PHE A 58 17.40 -9.08 -4.26
CA PHE A 58 16.28 -9.62 -5.04
C PHE A 58 15.61 -8.52 -5.89
N LEU A 59 15.29 -7.38 -5.28
CA LEU A 59 14.66 -6.26 -5.98
C LEU A 59 15.57 -5.70 -7.07
N GLU A 60 16.88 -5.65 -6.83
CA GLU A 60 17.87 -5.18 -7.80
C GLU A 60 17.97 -6.08 -9.02
N LYS A 61 18.13 -7.39 -8.79
CA LYS A 61 18.30 -8.42 -9.83
C LYS A 61 17.05 -8.63 -10.67
N THR A 62 15.86 -8.53 -10.05
CA THR A 62 14.58 -8.79 -10.73
C THR A 62 13.98 -7.56 -11.42
N GLN A 63 14.52 -6.36 -11.17
CA GLN A 63 14.08 -5.16 -11.88
C GLN A 63 14.47 -5.25 -13.36
N ARG A 64 13.54 -4.95 -14.26
CA ARG A 64 13.79 -4.85 -15.69
C ARG A 64 14.75 -3.68 -15.95
N LYS A 65 15.91 -3.97 -16.54
CA LYS A 65 16.96 -2.96 -16.84
C LYS A 65 16.87 -2.39 -18.25
N GLN A 66 16.13 -3.05 -19.13
CA GLN A 66 15.99 -2.68 -20.53
C GLN A 66 14.52 -2.68 -20.92
N THR A 67 14.18 -1.82 -21.87
CA THR A 67 12.86 -1.76 -22.49
C THR A 67 12.83 -2.65 -23.73
N ILE A 68 11.89 -3.58 -23.77
CA ILE A 68 11.48 -4.30 -24.98
C ILE A 68 10.10 -3.75 -25.33
N HIS A 69 10.03 -2.95 -26.39
CA HIS A 69 8.82 -2.22 -26.74
C HIS A 69 7.62 -3.16 -26.89
N ASP A 70 6.46 -2.72 -26.42
CA ASP A 70 5.21 -3.50 -26.37
C ASP A 70 5.27 -4.80 -25.53
N SER A 71 6.29 -4.98 -24.67
CA SER A 71 6.39 -6.17 -23.82
C SER A 71 6.79 -5.87 -22.37
N ILE A 72 7.97 -5.31 -22.15
CA ILE A 72 8.49 -4.99 -20.81
C ILE A 72 9.20 -3.65 -20.85
N TYR A 73 9.10 -2.85 -19.79
CA TYR A 73 9.76 -1.55 -19.73
C TYR A 73 10.81 -1.50 -18.63
N SER A 74 11.89 -0.78 -18.91
CA SER A 74 12.93 -0.54 -17.90
C SER A 74 12.35 0.15 -16.67
N GLY A 75 12.83 -0.22 -15.49
CA GLY A 75 12.35 0.27 -14.20
C GLY A 75 11.18 -0.50 -13.60
N GLU A 76 10.56 -1.41 -14.35
CA GLU A 76 9.46 -2.25 -13.86
C GLU A 76 9.96 -3.47 -13.08
N TRP A 77 9.09 -4.03 -12.25
CA TRP A 77 9.20 -5.40 -11.74
C TRP A 77 8.05 -6.24 -12.27
N GLN A 78 8.25 -7.55 -12.28
CA GLN A 78 7.20 -8.48 -12.64
C GLN A 78 5.96 -8.27 -11.74
N THR A 79 4.83 -8.09 -12.40
CA THR A 79 3.51 -8.01 -11.80
C THR A 79 2.59 -8.90 -12.63
N LEU A 80 1.84 -9.78 -11.99
CA LEU A 80 0.91 -10.67 -12.68
C LEU A 80 -0.50 -10.11 -12.62
N MET A 81 -1.10 -9.86 -13.78
CA MET A 81 -2.54 -9.65 -13.97
C MET A 81 -3.21 -11.02 -14.13
N CYS A 82 -3.92 -11.44 -13.09
CA CYS A 82 -4.51 -12.76 -12.95
C CYS A 82 -6.03 -12.72 -13.15
N LEU A 83 -6.53 -13.36 -14.21
CA LEU A 83 -7.94 -13.66 -14.36
C LEU A 83 -8.21 -15.04 -13.73
N ARG A 84 -8.91 -15.05 -12.59
CA ARG A 84 -9.09 -16.24 -11.74
C ARG A 84 -10.07 -17.27 -12.31
N ASN A 85 -11.12 -16.79 -12.95
CA ASN A 85 -12.18 -17.57 -13.58
C ASN A 85 -12.45 -16.98 -14.95
N SER A 86 -13.01 -17.75 -15.88
CA SER A 86 -13.49 -17.19 -17.14
C SER A 86 -14.49 -16.06 -16.89
N PHE A 87 -14.42 -14.99 -17.67
CA PHE A 87 -15.32 -13.85 -17.56
C PHE A 87 -15.71 -13.36 -18.96
N LEU A 88 -16.98 -12.97 -19.11
CA LEU A 88 -17.52 -12.50 -20.39
C LEU A 88 -16.69 -11.32 -20.90
N LEU A 89 -16.26 -11.37 -22.17
CA LEU A 89 -15.39 -10.38 -22.84
C LEU A 89 -13.92 -10.34 -22.40
N LEU A 90 -13.56 -10.83 -21.20
CA LEU A 90 -12.15 -10.93 -20.74
C LEU A 90 -11.50 -12.28 -21.06
N GLY A 91 -12.30 -13.30 -21.38
CA GLY A 91 -11.82 -14.61 -21.83
C GLY A 91 -11.65 -15.61 -20.69
N HIS A 92 -10.70 -16.53 -20.86
CA HIS A 92 -10.47 -17.66 -19.96
C HIS A 92 -9.45 -17.34 -18.86
N LYS A 93 -9.49 -18.14 -17.79
CA LYS A 93 -8.53 -18.08 -16.68
C LYS A 93 -7.09 -18.08 -17.21
N ARG A 94 -6.31 -17.07 -16.82
CA ARG A 94 -4.89 -16.91 -17.19
C ARG A 94 -4.21 -15.90 -16.27
N ASP A 95 -2.91 -16.09 -16.08
CA ASP A 95 -2.04 -15.15 -15.37
C ASP A 95 -1.03 -14.62 -16.39
N ILE A 96 -0.97 -13.30 -16.57
CA ILE A 96 -0.12 -12.64 -17.56
C ILE A 96 0.72 -11.59 -16.85
N GLU A 97 2.00 -11.49 -17.19
CA GLU A 97 2.85 -10.41 -16.69
C GLU A 97 2.40 -9.06 -17.29
N ASP A 98 1.88 -8.17 -16.45
CA ASP A 98 1.42 -6.84 -16.84
C ASP A 98 1.64 -5.86 -15.67
N SER A 99 2.72 -5.09 -15.78
CA SER A 99 3.07 -4.06 -14.80
C SER A 99 2.22 -2.81 -14.98
N ASN A 100 2.08 -2.03 -13.92
CA ASN A 100 1.26 -0.82 -13.88
C ASN A 100 1.92 0.26 -13.03
N CYS A 101 1.40 1.48 -13.16
CA CYS A 101 1.90 2.64 -12.42
C CYS A 101 1.92 2.38 -10.90
N PHE A 102 0.83 1.86 -10.34
CA PHE A 102 0.68 1.62 -8.91
C PHE A 102 1.79 0.74 -8.34
N SER A 103 2.07 -0.41 -8.98
CA SER A 103 3.06 -1.36 -8.47
C SER A 103 4.48 -0.78 -8.53
N VAL A 104 4.82 -0.06 -9.61
CA VAL A 104 6.12 0.60 -9.77
C VAL A 104 6.28 1.74 -8.77
N ALA A 105 5.30 2.65 -8.69
CA ALA A 105 5.32 3.80 -7.79
C ALA A 105 5.36 3.38 -6.32
N SER A 106 4.58 2.38 -5.93
CA SER A 106 4.60 1.83 -4.57
C SER A 106 5.96 1.23 -4.22
N THR A 107 6.52 0.40 -5.11
CA THR A 107 7.83 -0.24 -4.88
C THR A 107 8.94 0.81 -4.76
N HIS A 108 8.93 1.81 -5.65
CA HIS A 108 9.82 2.97 -5.55
C HIS A 108 9.67 3.68 -4.19
N ASN A 109 8.45 3.97 -3.75
CA ASN A 109 8.21 4.68 -2.48
C ASN A 109 8.72 3.91 -1.26
N PHE A 110 8.59 2.58 -1.26
CA PHE A 110 9.17 1.73 -0.21
C PHE A 110 10.69 1.81 -0.21
N LEU A 111 11.32 1.63 -1.38
CA LEU A 111 12.77 1.68 -1.52
C LEU A 111 13.34 3.06 -1.14
N ALA A 112 12.66 4.14 -1.53
CA ALA A 112 13.07 5.49 -1.19
C ALA A 112 13.05 5.73 0.32
N ARG A 113 12.05 5.22 1.05
CA ARG A 113 11.99 5.29 2.52
C ARG A 113 13.09 4.48 3.18
N ILE A 114 13.36 3.27 2.67
CA ILE A 114 14.49 2.45 3.14
C ILE A 114 15.80 3.22 2.98
N TYR A 115 16.05 3.82 1.81
CA TYR A 115 17.26 4.60 1.54
C TYR A 115 17.37 5.85 2.42
N LEU A 116 16.25 6.54 2.69
CA LEU A 116 16.24 7.68 3.59
C LEU A 116 16.63 7.29 5.02
N ASN A 117 16.22 6.10 5.49
CA ASN A 117 16.65 5.57 6.80
C ASN A 117 18.09 5.06 6.78
N TYR A 118 18.52 4.46 5.66
CA TYR A 118 19.78 3.73 5.51
C TYR A 118 20.49 4.09 4.19
N PRO A 119 21.16 5.26 4.13
CA PRO A 119 21.86 5.73 2.93
C PRO A 119 23.05 4.85 2.51
N GLU A 120 23.53 3.96 3.41
CA GLU A 120 24.61 3.03 3.12
C GLU A 120 24.23 1.96 2.08
N TYR A 121 22.93 1.70 1.86
CA TYR A 121 22.45 0.84 0.78
C TYR A 121 22.50 1.55 -0.58
N ARG A 122 23.72 1.80 -1.07
CA ARG A 122 23.98 2.55 -2.31
C ARG A 122 23.37 1.91 -3.54
N ASN A 123 23.16 0.60 -3.54
CA ASN A 123 22.50 -0.11 -4.63
C ASN A 123 21.02 0.29 -4.84
N ILE A 124 20.38 0.95 -3.86
CA ILE A 124 19.01 1.46 -4.03
C ILE A 124 18.95 2.60 -5.05
N GLN A 125 19.96 3.48 -5.12
CA GLN A 125 19.89 4.67 -5.97
C GLN A 125 19.66 4.32 -7.46
N PRO A 126 20.45 3.43 -8.11
CA PRO A 126 20.20 3.02 -9.49
C PRO A 126 18.81 2.40 -9.71
N ILE A 127 18.29 1.66 -8.72
CA ILE A 127 16.96 1.05 -8.76
C ILE A 127 15.86 2.14 -8.76
N LEU A 128 16.03 3.17 -7.92
CA LEU A 128 15.13 4.32 -7.87
C LEU A 128 15.18 5.13 -9.16
N ASP A 129 16.35 5.32 -9.76
CA ASP A 129 16.50 6.08 -11.01
C ASP A 129 15.68 5.46 -12.15
N LEU A 130 15.83 4.15 -12.35
CA LEU A 130 15.10 3.42 -13.38
C LEU A 130 13.59 3.43 -13.13
N SER A 131 13.17 3.12 -11.90
CA SER A 131 11.74 3.11 -11.57
C SER A 131 11.13 4.51 -11.60
N PHE A 132 11.87 5.55 -11.26
CA PHE A 132 11.40 6.94 -11.35
C PHE A 132 11.16 7.38 -12.79
N GLN A 133 12.09 7.09 -13.70
CA GLN A 133 11.87 7.34 -15.14
C GLN A 133 10.63 6.61 -15.65
N ARG A 134 10.43 5.36 -15.21
CA ARG A 134 9.25 4.56 -15.54
C ARG A 134 7.96 5.16 -14.99
N ILE A 135 7.94 5.67 -13.76
CA ILE A 135 6.79 6.37 -13.17
C ILE A 135 6.41 7.58 -14.04
N LEU A 136 7.39 8.38 -14.45
CA LEU A 136 7.14 9.57 -15.28
C LEU A 136 6.54 9.24 -16.65
N ALA A 137 6.81 8.06 -17.20
CA ALA A 137 6.19 7.61 -18.45
C ALA A 137 4.68 7.30 -18.32
N TYR A 138 4.15 7.14 -17.10
CA TYR A 138 2.71 7.01 -16.85
C TYR A 138 2.00 8.37 -16.77
N ARG A 139 2.74 9.47 -16.70
CA ARG A 139 2.19 10.82 -16.53
C ARG A 139 1.34 11.25 -17.72
N ASN A 140 0.27 11.99 -17.44
CA ASN A 140 -0.61 12.65 -18.40
C ASN A 140 -0.91 14.06 -17.89
N GLY A 141 -0.15 15.05 -18.35
CA GLY A 141 -0.23 16.42 -17.81
C GLY A 141 0.07 16.46 -16.31
N ASN A 142 -0.95 16.77 -15.50
CA ASN A 142 -0.88 16.85 -14.03
C ASN A 142 -1.40 15.60 -13.32
N TYR A 143 -1.62 14.51 -14.05
CA TYR A 143 -2.15 13.25 -13.52
C TYR A 143 -1.26 12.08 -13.92
N PHE A 144 -1.52 10.92 -13.34
CA PHE A 144 -0.88 9.65 -13.71
C PHE A 144 -1.95 8.60 -13.97
N ASN A 145 -1.67 7.72 -14.93
CA ASN A 145 -2.57 6.65 -15.33
C ASN A 145 -2.05 5.29 -14.88
N PHE A 146 -2.96 4.39 -14.53
CA PHE A 146 -2.65 2.99 -14.24
C PHE A 146 -1.87 2.29 -15.36
N TRP A 147 -2.21 2.57 -16.62
CA TRP A 147 -1.68 1.87 -17.80
C TRP A 147 -0.69 2.65 -18.64
N ASN A 148 0.12 1.90 -19.40
CA ASN A 148 0.95 2.43 -20.48
C ASN A 148 0.08 3.05 -21.59
N LEU A 149 0.59 4.13 -22.20
CA LEU A 149 0.02 4.73 -23.40
C LEU A 149 0.60 4.02 -24.64
N LEU A 150 -0.19 3.17 -25.29
CA LEU A 150 0.27 2.25 -26.33
C LEU A 150 -0.65 2.27 -27.56
N LEU A 151 -0.17 1.75 -28.69
CA LEU A 151 -1.04 1.47 -29.82
C LEU A 151 -2.08 0.41 -29.44
N PRO A 152 -3.35 0.55 -29.83
CA PRO A 152 -4.33 -0.48 -29.56
C PRO A 152 -3.97 -1.78 -30.29
N PHE A 153 -4.35 -2.92 -29.71
CA PHE A 153 -4.12 -4.24 -30.33
C PHE A 153 -4.99 -4.48 -31.57
N ARG A 154 -5.96 -3.61 -31.82
CA ARG A 154 -6.99 -3.73 -32.86
C ARG A 154 -7.69 -2.40 -33.10
N ASP A 155 -8.46 -2.32 -34.18
CA ASP A 155 -9.38 -1.21 -34.42
C ASP A 155 -10.44 -1.11 -33.33
N LEU A 156 -10.60 0.09 -32.76
CA LEU A 156 -11.55 0.37 -31.69
C LEU A 156 -12.93 0.76 -32.20
N LYS A 157 -12.99 1.28 -33.43
CA LYS A 157 -14.23 1.55 -34.17
C LYS A 157 -14.37 0.57 -35.36
N LYS A 158 -15.59 0.42 -35.87
CA LYS A 158 -15.83 -0.31 -37.13
C LYS A 158 -15.32 0.54 -38.29
N ASN A 159 -14.61 -0.07 -39.24
CA ASN A 159 -13.98 0.60 -40.39
C ASN A 159 -12.95 1.67 -39.99
N ASP A 160 -12.39 1.54 -38.79
CA ASP A 160 -11.19 2.28 -38.45
C ASP A 160 -9.99 1.73 -39.21
N SER A 161 -8.94 2.53 -39.32
CA SER A 161 -7.67 2.07 -39.82
C SER A 161 -6.66 2.17 -38.69
N LEU A 162 -6.00 1.07 -38.32
CA LEU A 162 -4.87 1.06 -37.38
C LEU A 162 -3.81 2.15 -37.68
N TRP A 163 -3.75 2.63 -38.92
CA TRP A 163 -2.86 3.70 -39.38
C TRP A 163 -3.21 5.10 -38.87
N THR A 164 -4.41 5.34 -38.32
CA THR A 164 -4.76 6.59 -37.63
C THR A 164 -4.34 6.51 -36.15
N LYS A 165 -3.06 6.80 -35.91
CA LYS A 165 -2.23 6.65 -34.69
C LYS A 165 -2.72 7.32 -33.40
N THR A 166 -3.92 7.00 -32.90
CA THR A 166 -4.31 7.43 -31.55
C THR A 166 -3.89 6.38 -30.54
N LEU A 167 -2.91 6.72 -29.70
CA LEU A 167 -2.51 5.88 -28.58
C LEU A 167 -3.63 5.84 -27.54
N VAL A 168 -3.74 4.72 -26.84
CA VAL A 168 -4.72 4.50 -25.77
C VAL A 168 -4.06 3.87 -24.55
N ARG A 169 -4.66 4.07 -23.39
CA ARG A 169 -4.25 3.42 -22.16
C ARG A 169 -4.69 1.96 -22.20
N ARG A 170 -3.76 1.02 -22.00
CA ARG A 170 -4.09 -0.42 -21.97
C ARG A 170 -3.01 -1.24 -21.25
N PRO A 171 -3.35 -2.47 -20.81
CA PRO A 171 -2.35 -3.46 -20.42
C PRO A 171 -1.34 -3.69 -21.53
N THR A 172 -0.10 -3.99 -21.15
CA THR A 172 1.02 -4.18 -22.08
C THR A 172 0.92 -5.53 -22.79
N ASN A 173 0.73 -6.61 -22.03
CA ASN A 173 0.78 -8.01 -22.49
C ASN A 173 -0.58 -8.71 -22.40
N TYR A 174 -1.51 -8.21 -21.58
CA TYR A 174 -2.84 -8.81 -21.45
C TYR A 174 -3.67 -8.50 -22.70
N TYR A 175 -3.66 -9.39 -23.68
CA TYR A 175 -4.38 -9.20 -24.94
C TYR A 175 -5.90 -9.07 -24.73
N LEU A 176 -6.45 -7.95 -25.20
CA LEU A 176 -7.86 -7.58 -25.12
C LEU A 176 -8.59 -7.91 -26.42
N GLY A 177 -9.17 -9.11 -26.48
CA GLY A 177 -9.70 -9.69 -27.72
C GLY A 177 -10.99 -9.05 -28.26
N ASN A 178 -11.69 -8.20 -27.50
CA ASN A 178 -12.95 -7.57 -27.93
C ASN A 178 -12.80 -6.02 -27.93
N ARG A 179 -13.42 -5.33 -28.91
CA ARG A 179 -13.43 -3.85 -28.96
C ARG A 179 -13.97 -3.22 -27.68
N TYR A 180 -15.05 -3.77 -27.13
CA TYR A 180 -15.66 -3.29 -25.89
C TYR A 180 -14.62 -3.26 -24.76
N ILE A 181 -13.95 -4.39 -24.50
CA ILE A 181 -13.04 -4.50 -23.38
C ILE A 181 -11.74 -3.71 -23.62
N HIS A 182 -11.36 -3.55 -24.89
CA HIS A 182 -10.26 -2.67 -25.28
C HIS A 182 -10.59 -1.20 -24.95
N ASN A 183 -11.76 -0.72 -25.37
CA ASN A 183 -12.24 0.62 -25.01
C ASN A 183 -12.40 0.79 -23.48
N ALA A 184 -12.86 -0.24 -22.77
CA ALA A 184 -13.00 -0.22 -21.31
C ALA A 184 -11.65 -0.15 -20.57
N ALA A 185 -10.57 -0.63 -21.19
CA ALA A 185 -9.24 -0.57 -20.59
C ALA A 185 -8.56 0.78 -20.78
N ASN A 186 -9.03 1.61 -21.71
CA ASN A 186 -8.62 2.99 -21.89
C ASN A 186 -9.20 3.87 -20.78
N ILE A 187 -8.78 3.64 -19.55
CA ILE A 187 -9.31 4.31 -18.38
C ILE A 187 -8.78 5.75 -18.26
N VAL A 188 -9.56 6.63 -17.66
CA VAL A 188 -9.09 7.95 -17.22
C VAL A 188 -7.97 7.81 -16.20
N ASP A 189 -7.22 8.89 -16.01
CA ASP A 189 -6.26 8.98 -14.90
C ASP A 189 -6.99 8.87 -13.55
N ASP A 190 -6.29 8.41 -12.52
CA ASP A 190 -6.90 8.21 -11.20
C ASP A 190 -6.04 8.80 -10.07
N ALA A 191 -6.71 9.06 -8.95
CA ALA A 191 -6.15 9.73 -7.81
C ALA A 191 -5.18 8.84 -7.02
N ASP A 192 -5.30 7.51 -7.15
CA ASP A 192 -4.43 6.58 -6.45
C ASP A 192 -3.05 6.53 -7.10
N ASP A 193 -3.00 6.29 -8.41
CA ASP A 193 -1.76 6.33 -9.19
C ASP A 193 -1.12 7.71 -9.16
N SER A 194 -1.92 8.78 -9.23
CA SER A 194 -1.44 10.15 -9.13
C SER A 194 -0.81 10.43 -7.76
N SER A 195 -1.50 10.12 -6.66
CA SER A 195 -0.96 10.37 -5.30
C SER A 195 0.29 9.54 -4.99
N MET A 196 0.35 8.29 -5.45
CA MET A 196 1.53 7.43 -5.30
C MET A 196 2.72 7.94 -6.12
N SER A 197 2.48 8.42 -7.34
CA SER A 197 3.52 8.99 -8.21
C SER A 197 4.03 10.35 -7.72
N PHE A 198 3.14 11.21 -7.21
CA PHE A 198 3.55 12.46 -6.56
C PHE A 198 4.37 12.19 -5.30
N THR A 199 4.00 11.18 -4.51
CA THR A 199 4.81 10.73 -3.37
C THR A 199 6.20 10.28 -3.83
N ALA A 200 6.30 9.57 -4.96
CA ALA A 200 7.58 9.17 -5.55
C ALA A 200 8.45 10.38 -5.94
N MET A 201 7.85 11.39 -6.58
CA MET A 201 8.53 12.64 -6.92
C MET A 201 9.05 13.37 -5.68
N LEU A 202 8.24 13.49 -4.63
CA LEU A 202 8.60 14.17 -3.39
C LEU A 202 9.71 13.44 -2.63
N LEU A 203 9.61 12.11 -2.53
CA LEU A 203 10.66 11.28 -1.92
C LEU A 203 11.96 11.34 -2.72
N ARG A 204 11.88 11.33 -4.06
CA ARG A 204 13.04 11.47 -4.94
C ARG A 204 13.73 12.82 -4.73
N LYS A 205 12.96 13.90 -4.66
CA LYS A 205 13.47 15.25 -4.35
C LYS A 205 14.18 15.28 -2.99
N LYS A 206 13.59 14.65 -1.96
CA LYS A 206 14.20 14.56 -0.63
C LYS A 206 15.54 13.83 -0.66
N ILE A 207 15.66 12.76 -1.46
CA ILE A 207 16.92 12.02 -1.65
C ILE A 207 17.96 12.90 -2.37
N LEU A 208 17.60 13.53 -3.49
CA LEU A 208 18.53 14.39 -4.23
C LEU A 208 19.01 15.59 -3.41
N ASN A 209 18.13 16.23 -2.64
CA ASN A 209 18.50 17.33 -1.75
C ASN A 209 19.46 16.87 -0.65
N ARG A 210 19.24 15.68 -0.07
CA ARG A 210 20.15 15.09 0.92
C ARG A 210 21.54 14.88 0.31
N ASP A 211 21.59 14.37 -0.91
CA ASP A 211 22.84 14.05 -1.61
C ASP A 211 23.45 15.29 -2.30
N SER A 212 22.88 16.49 -2.09
CA SER A 212 23.31 17.76 -2.69
C SER A 212 23.35 17.75 -4.22
N ILE A 213 22.46 16.98 -4.84
CA ILE A 213 22.32 16.89 -6.30
C ILE A 213 21.25 17.89 -6.75
N SER A 214 21.63 18.79 -7.68
CA SER A 214 20.69 19.75 -8.28
C SER A 214 19.52 19.04 -8.96
N SER A 215 18.30 19.40 -8.58
CA SER A 215 17.06 18.77 -9.03
C SER A 215 16.19 19.75 -9.81
N SER A 216 16.78 20.54 -10.72
CA SER A 216 16.06 21.53 -11.54
C SER A 216 14.85 20.91 -12.28
N PHE A 217 14.90 19.63 -12.64
CA PHE A 217 13.79 18.89 -13.26
C PHE A 217 12.61 18.57 -12.32
N LEU A 218 12.82 18.59 -11.00
CA LEU A 218 11.78 18.34 -9.97
C LEU A 218 11.17 19.63 -9.40
N THR A 219 11.36 20.77 -10.05
CA THR A 219 10.81 22.07 -9.64
C THR A 219 9.30 22.20 -9.95
N ASP A 220 8.53 21.37 -9.26
CA ASP A 220 7.31 21.69 -8.49
C ASP A 220 6.61 23.06 -8.70
N SER A 221 6.00 23.28 -9.87
CA SER A 221 4.87 24.24 -10.00
C SER A 221 3.50 23.59 -9.77
N ILE A 222 3.44 22.26 -9.64
CA ILE A 222 2.16 21.57 -9.43
C ILE A 222 1.76 21.70 -7.98
N GLN A 223 0.65 22.41 -7.80
CA GLN A 223 -0.10 22.47 -6.55
C GLN A 223 -1.00 21.21 -6.48
N LEU A 224 -0.67 20.26 -5.60
CA LEU A 224 -1.40 18.98 -5.52
C LEU A 224 -2.86 19.16 -5.09
N SER A 225 -3.13 20.15 -4.26
CA SER A 225 -4.47 20.53 -3.84
C SER A 225 -5.37 20.87 -5.02
N SER A 226 -4.87 21.55 -6.06
CA SER A 226 -5.68 21.88 -7.25
C SER A 226 -5.98 20.66 -8.11
N VAL A 227 -5.07 19.66 -8.12
CA VAL A 227 -5.29 18.38 -8.80
C VAL A 227 -6.48 17.65 -8.20
N PHE A 228 -6.55 17.51 -6.87
CA PHE A 228 -7.58 16.68 -6.22
C PHE A 228 -8.87 17.43 -5.87
N SER A 229 -8.82 18.74 -5.59
CA SER A 229 -10.01 19.51 -5.16
C SER A 229 -11.10 19.59 -6.22
N ASN A 230 -10.74 19.43 -7.50
CA ASN A 230 -11.67 19.37 -8.62
C ASN A 230 -12.49 18.08 -8.65
N TYR A 231 -12.04 17.04 -7.97
CA TYR A 231 -12.62 15.69 -8.01
C TYR A 231 -13.05 15.29 -6.61
N ARG A 232 -14.21 15.81 -6.19
CA ARG A 232 -14.80 15.57 -4.87
C ARG A 232 -16.22 15.01 -4.97
N ASP A 233 -16.60 14.27 -3.94
CA ASP A 233 -17.95 13.75 -3.75
C ASP A 233 -18.90 14.86 -3.27
N LEU A 234 -19.23 15.79 -4.18
CA LEU A 234 -20.12 16.92 -3.95
C LEU A 234 -21.17 17.02 -5.06
N ASN A 235 -22.45 17.00 -4.68
CA ASN A 235 -23.60 17.18 -5.58
C ASN A 235 -23.58 16.27 -6.82
N ARG A 236 -22.99 15.08 -6.69
CA ARG A 236 -22.87 14.12 -7.79
C ARG A 236 -24.22 13.55 -8.18
N LYS A 237 -24.51 13.60 -9.48
CA LYS A 237 -25.71 13.01 -10.10
C LYS A 237 -25.51 11.57 -10.54
N ASN A 238 -24.31 11.03 -10.37
CA ASN A 238 -24.03 9.63 -10.59
C ASN A 238 -23.24 9.08 -9.42
N ARG A 239 -23.84 8.13 -8.71
CA ARG A 239 -23.26 7.51 -7.53
C ARG A 239 -23.09 6.03 -7.79
N HIS A 240 -21.88 5.55 -7.53
CA HIS A 240 -21.59 4.15 -7.67
C HIS A 240 -22.43 3.32 -6.66
N TRP A 241 -23.14 2.31 -7.15
CA TRP A 241 -24.07 1.47 -6.35
C TRP A 241 -23.40 0.86 -5.11
N TYR A 242 -22.15 0.42 -5.22
CA TYR A 242 -21.41 -0.17 -4.11
C TYR A 242 -21.18 0.81 -2.95
N ASN A 243 -20.82 2.07 -3.23
CA ASN A 243 -20.71 3.11 -2.20
C ASN A 243 -22.07 3.39 -1.53
N TYR A 244 -23.15 3.40 -2.31
CA TYR A 244 -24.50 3.54 -1.79
C TYR A 244 -24.87 2.37 -0.85
N VAL A 245 -24.74 1.13 -1.31
CA VAL A 245 -25.17 -0.07 -0.57
C VAL A 245 -24.33 -0.34 0.67
N PHE A 246 -23.00 -0.20 0.59
CA PHE A 246 -22.10 -0.61 1.68
C PHE A 246 -21.61 0.54 2.55
N GLY A 247 -21.72 1.78 2.08
CA GLY A 247 -21.28 2.97 2.80
C GLY A 247 -22.40 3.90 3.24
N ASN A 248 -23.51 3.92 2.49
CA ASN A 248 -24.43 5.05 2.41
C ASN A 248 -23.64 6.36 2.27
N ASP A 249 -22.68 6.38 1.34
CA ASP A 249 -21.84 7.53 1.10
C ASP A 249 -22.49 8.41 0.03
N HIS A 250 -22.70 9.67 0.38
CA HIS A 250 -23.24 10.68 -0.51
C HIS A 250 -22.83 12.05 -0.01
N ASN A 251 -22.44 12.95 -0.92
CA ASN A 251 -22.07 14.32 -0.61
C ASN A 251 -21.09 14.40 0.57
N THR A 252 -20.13 13.48 0.60
CA THR A 252 -19.17 13.37 1.71
C THR A 252 -18.14 14.47 1.68
N GLY A 253 -17.92 15.16 0.54
CA GLY A 253 -16.87 16.15 0.34
C GLY A 253 -15.47 15.55 0.11
N ALA A 254 -15.30 14.25 0.37
CA ALA A 254 -14.06 13.51 0.19
C ALA A 254 -13.71 13.34 -1.31
N PHE A 255 -12.45 12.97 -1.58
CA PHE A 255 -11.95 12.83 -2.95
C PHE A 255 -12.46 11.54 -3.61
N VAL A 256 -12.76 11.62 -4.91
CA VAL A 256 -13.16 10.45 -5.71
C VAL A 256 -11.95 9.83 -6.43
N THR A 257 -12.07 8.56 -6.82
CA THR A 257 -10.95 7.79 -7.39
C THR A 257 -10.57 8.24 -8.80
N TRP A 258 -11.53 8.37 -9.71
CA TRP A 258 -11.28 8.63 -11.13
C TRP A 258 -11.23 10.14 -11.41
N LEU A 259 -10.22 10.60 -12.13
CA LEU A 259 -10.01 12.01 -12.46
C LEU A 259 -10.62 12.36 -13.82
N GLY A 260 -11.90 12.05 -13.98
CA GLY A 260 -12.66 12.24 -15.21
C GLY A 260 -14.10 12.69 -14.99
N ASN A 261 -14.78 13.01 -16.09
CA ASN A 261 -16.18 13.42 -16.06
C ASN A 261 -17.10 12.20 -15.97
N GLU A 262 -17.93 12.16 -14.93
CA GLU A 262 -18.99 11.16 -14.79
C GLU A 262 -20.17 11.48 -15.70
N TYR A 263 -20.85 10.42 -16.17
CA TYR A 263 -22.19 10.57 -16.74
C TYR A 263 -23.12 11.26 -15.73
N GLN A 264 -24.02 12.13 -16.19
CA GLN A 264 -24.90 12.91 -15.32
C GLN A 264 -26.35 12.46 -15.50
N PHE A 265 -26.87 11.67 -14.57
CA PHE A 265 -28.29 11.31 -14.58
C PHE A 265 -29.17 12.54 -14.36
N LYS A 266 -30.29 12.60 -15.09
CA LYS A 266 -31.37 13.57 -14.78
C LYS A 266 -31.97 13.29 -13.41
N HIS A 267 -32.25 12.01 -13.13
CA HIS A 267 -32.77 11.53 -11.86
C HIS A 267 -32.03 10.24 -11.48
N TRP A 268 -31.10 10.34 -10.54
CA TRP A 268 -30.36 9.19 -10.06
C TRP A 268 -31.24 8.30 -9.18
N ASN A 269 -31.24 6.99 -9.43
CA ASN A 269 -31.75 6.00 -8.48
C ASN A 269 -30.99 4.67 -8.63
N ILE A 270 -31.04 3.87 -7.57
CA ILE A 270 -30.29 2.60 -7.50
C ILE A 270 -30.71 1.60 -8.60
N VAL A 271 -31.98 1.57 -8.98
CA VAL A 271 -32.47 0.65 -10.03
C VAL A 271 -31.88 1.00 -11.39
N SER A 272 -31.83 2.29 -11.72
CA SER A 272 -31.20 2.79 -12.95
C SER A 272 -29.72 2.41 -13.02
N VAL A 273 -28.96 2.66 -11.95
CA VAL A 273 -27.52 2.29 -11.90
C VAL A 273 -27.33 0.78 -12.05
N LEU A 274 -28.12 -0.03 -11.34
CA LEU A 274 -28.04 -1.48 -11.45
C LEU A 274 -28.42 -1.96 -12.85
N GLY A 275 -29.41 -1.33 -13.50
CA GLY A 275 -29.78 -1.61 -14.89
C GLY A 275 -28.64 -1.30 -15.86
N HIS A 276 -28.01 -0.14 -15.74
CA HIS A 276 -26.84 0.25 -16.54
C HIS A 276 -25.66 -0.69 -16.31
N ASN A 277 -25.38 -1.05 -15.06
CA ASN A 277 -24.35 -2.05 -14.74
C ASN A 277 -24.70 -3.43 -15.32
N ALA A 278 -25.96 -3.90 -15.25
CA ALA A 278 -26.35 -5.19 -15.81
C ALA A 278 -26.26 -5.22 -17.35
N THR A 279 -26.41 -4.07 -17.99
CA THR A 279 -26.37 -3.89 -19.45
C THR A 279 -25.09 -3.19 -19.91
N PHE A 280 -23.99 -3.29 -19.15
CA PHE A 280 -22.76 -2.51 -19.40
C PHE A 280 -22.23 -2.64 -20.82
N PHE A 281 -22.46 -3.79 -21.46
CA PHE A 281 -21.99 -4.15 -22.79
C PHE A 281 -22.87 -3.64 -23.93
N LEU A 282 -23.98 -2.96 -23.63
CA LEU A 282 -24.93 -2.44 -24.62
C LEU A 282 -24.73 -0.92 -24.84
N PRO A 283 -24.77 -0.41 -26.08
CA PRO A 283 -24.44 1.01 -26.38
C PRO A 283 -25.32 2.07 -25.70
N PHE A 284 -26.53 1.72 -25.25
CA PHE A 284 -27.40 2.66 -24.53
C PHE A 284 -27.02 2.79 -23.05
N SER A 285 -26.13 1.93 -22.54
CA SER A 285 -25.72 1.99 -21.14
C SER A 285 -24.70 3.11 -20.92
N GLU A 286 -24.82 3.86 -19.82
CA GLU A 286 -23.77 4.80 -19.40
C GLU A 286 -22.44 4.12 -19.07
N CYS A 287 -22.47 2.82 -18.75
CA CYS A 287 -21.28 2.03 -18.52
C CYS A 287 -20.58 1.64 -19.85
N PHE A 288 -21.13 1.99 -21.01
CA PHE A 288 -20.55 1.60 -22.29
C PHE A 288 -19.34 2.49 -22.65
N PRO A 289 -18.15 1.91 -22.88
CA PRO A 289 -16.95 2.65 -23.24
C PRO A 289 -16.94 3.02 -24.72
N HIS A 290 -16.45 4.22 -25.03
CA HIS A 290 -16.40 4.73 -26.40
C HIS A 290 -14.98 4.62 -27.00
N PRO A 291 -14.85 4.38 -28.32
CA PRO A 291 -13.55 4.30 -28.98
C PRO A 291 -12.71 5.56 -28.75
N TYR A 292 -11.46 5.39 -28.32
CA TYR A 292 -10.48 6.47 -28.08
C TYR A 292 -10.86 7.52 -27.03
N VAL A 293 -11.95 7.31 -26.30
CA VAL A 293 -12.36 8.19 -25.21
C VAL A 293 -11.95 7.54 -23.89
N PRO A 294 -11.20 8.24 -23.02
CA PRO A 294 -10.91 7.76 -21.68
C PRO A 294 -12.19 7.43 -20.90
N TYR A 295 -12.19 6.28 -20.25
CA TYR A 295 -13.37 5.66 -19.65
C TYR A 295 -13.29 5.68 -18.12
N ILE A 296 -14.37 6.06 -17.45
CA ILE A 296 -14.56 5.78 -16.02
C ILE A 296 -15.14 4.37 -15.90
N PRO A 297 -14.47 3.43 -15.23
CA PRO A 297 -14.97 2.08 -15.02
C PRO A 297 -16.42 2.05 -14.53
N TYR A 298 -17.28 1.46 -15.36
CA TYR A 298 -18.72 1.32 -15.14
C TYR A 298 -19.48 2.65 -15.03
N GLY A 299 -18.97 3.73 -15.63
CA GLY A 299 -19.65 5.02 -15.82
C GLY A 299 -19.80 5.88 -14.56
N SER A 300 -19.57 5.29 -13.38
CA SER A 300 -19.69 5.92 -12.07
C SER A 300 -18.34 5.98 -11.36
N ASN A 301 -18.07 7.08 -10.68
CA ASN A 301 -16.85 7.24 -9.90
C ASN A 301 -16.98 6.64 -8.49
N ASP A 302 -15.85 6.25 -7.91
CA ASP A 302 -15.80 5.56 -6.63
C ASP A 302 -15.32 6.48 -5.52
N LEU A 303 -15.79 6.18 -4.31
CA LEU A 303 -15.27 6.79 -3.10
C LEU A 303 -14.54 5.72 -2.28
N ASP A 304 -13.22 5.69 -2.36
CA ASP A 304 -12.37 4.69 -1.70
C ASP A 304 -11.53 5.32 -0.59
N ALA A 305 -11.58 4.74 0.61
CA ALA A 305 -10.88 5.28 1.77
C ALA A 305 -9.36 5.01 1.75
N VAL A 306 -8.91 3.98 1.02
CA VAL A 306 -7.48 3.76 0.76
C VAL A 306 -6.94 4.86 -0.14
N VAL A 307 -7.65 5.16 -1.24
CA VAL A 307 -7.30 6.24 -2.17
C VAL A 307 -7.25 7.59 -1.45
N ASN A 308 -8.27 7.91 -0.64
CA ASN A 308 -8.26 9.13 0.17
C ASN A 308 -7.08 9.18 1.16
N SER A 309 -6.67 8.05 1.74
CA SER A 309 -5.50 7.99 2.62
C SER A 309 -4.19 8.25 1.86
N ASN A 310 -4.08 7.74 0.63
CA ASN A 310 -2.91 7.95 -0.23
C ASN A 310 -2.83 9.42 -0.70
N ILE A 311 -3.96 10.03 -1.06
CA ILE A 311 -4.04 11.47 -1.36
C ILE A 311 -3.59 12.31 -0.17
N LEU A 312 -4.13 12.06 1.04
CA LEU A 312 -3.74 12.77 2.25
C LEU A 312 -2.25 12.61 2.56
N THR A 313 -1.65 11.45 2.27
CA THR A 313 -0.20 11.24 2.39
C THR A 313 0.59 12.16 1.45
N ALA A 314 0.18 12.24 0.17
CA ALA A 314 0.83 13.10 -0.81
C ALA A 314 0.68 14.59 -0.46
N LEU A 315 -0.53 15.02 -0.06
CA LEU A 315 -0.79 16.38 0.40
C LEU A 315 0.04 16.74 1.64
N SER A 316 0.17 15.82 2.60
CA SER A 316 1.01 16.01 3.79
C SER A 316 2.47 16.24 3.43
N TYR A 317 3.05 15.41 2.55
CA TYR A 317 4.43 15.61 2.10
C TYR A 317 4.67 16.91 1.33
N LYS A 318 3.62 17.46 0.72
CA LYS A 318 3.67 18.75 0.02
C LYS A 318 3.36 19.94 0.94
N ASN A 319 2.94 19.70 2.18
CA ASN A 319 2.40 20.69 3.11
C ASN A 319 1.13 21.39 2.57
N GLU A 320 0.26 20.65 1.90
CA GLU A 320 -0.99 21.13 1.29
C GLU A 320 -2.24 20.49 1.94
N LEU A 321 -2.20 20.19 3.24
CA LEU A 321 -3.35 19.61 3.96
C LEU A 321 -4.52 20.59 4.15
N ASN A 322 -4.32 21.87 3.86
CA ASN A 322 -5.39 22.86 3.73
C ASN A 322 -6.20 22.74 2.44
N ALA A 323 -5.90 21.74 1.59
CA ALA A 323 -6.67 21.46 0.37
C ALA A 323 -8.16 21.31 0.68
N GLU A 324 -8.97 21.85 -0.22
CA GLU A 324 -10.40 21.63 -0.22
C GLU A 324 -10.72 20.12 -0.30
N GLY A 325 -11.53 19.62 0.64
CA GLY A 325 -11.87 18.20 0.75
C GLY A 325 -10.94 17.38 1.66
N ALA A 326 -9.78 17.91 2.10
CA ALA A 326 -8.89 17.16 3.01
C ALA A 326 -9.56 16.85 4.36
N SER A 327 -10.23 17.84 4.97
CA SER A 327 -11.00 17.65 6.20
C SER A 327 -12.14 16.64 6.03
N ASP A 328 -12.74 16.63 4.84
CA ASP A 328 -13.86 15.74 4.52
C ASP A 328 -13.39 14.31 4.27
N ALA A 329 -12.22 14.14 3.64
CA ALA A 329 -11.53 12.87 3.52
C ALA A 329 -11.17 12.26 4.89
N ILE A 330 -10.70 13.09 5.84
CA ILE A 330 -10.42 12.67 7.22
C ILE A 330 -11.69 12.17 7.91
N LYS A 331 -12.78 12.97 7.88
CA LYS A 331 -14.09 12.57 8.43
C LYS A 331 -14.63 11.30 7.78
N TYR A 332 -14.45 11.17 6.47
CA TYR A 332 -14.83 9.99 5.71
C TYR A 332 -14.07 8.74 6.19
N ILE A 333 -12.74 8.83 6.32
CA ILE A 333 -11.90 7.75 6.84
C ILE A 333 -12.31 7.38 8.27
N GLU A 334 -12.55 8.36 9.14
CA GLU A 334 -12.98 8.13 10.51
C GLU A 334 -14.28 7.32 10.56
N LYS A 335 -15.32 7.78 9.86
CA LYS A 335 -16.60 7.05 9.68
C LYS A 335 -16.38 5.60 9.22
N LYS A 336 -15.40 5.33 8.35
CA LYS A 336 -15.10 3.97 7.87
C LYS A 336 -14.42 3.10 8.92
N THR A 337 -13.51 3.66 9.71
CA THR A 337 -12.88 2.93 10.82
C THR A 337 -13.88 2.58 11.92
N GLU A 338 -14.82 3.47 12.22
CA GLU A 338 -15.89 3.26 13.21
C GLU A 338 -16.86 2.14 12.83
N LYS A 339 -17.27 2.09 11.56
CA LYS A 339 -18.15 1.02 11.04
C LYS A 339 -17.49 -0.36 11.05
N ARG A 340 -16.17 -0.45 11.19
CA ARG A 340 -15.38 -1.70 11.32
C ARG A 340 -15.57 -2.72 10.20
N ASN A 341 -16.05 -2.30 9.03
CA ASN A 341 -16.25 -3.18 7.87
C ASN A 341 -15.01 -3.28 6.98
N TYR A 342 -13.85 -3.54 7.59
CA TYR A 342 -12.52 -3.54 6.95
C TYR A 342 -12.39 -4.42 5.69
N ASN A 343 -13.33 -5.33 5.44
CA ASN A 343 -13.35 -6.16 4.22
C ASN A 343 -13.92 -5.45 2.98
N ARG A 344 -14.65 -4.35 3.18
CA ARG A 344 -15.44 -3.66 2.15
C ARG A 344 -15.11 -2.17 2.05
N VAL A 345 -14.18 -1.69 2.88
CA VAL A 345 -13.78 -0.27 2.89
C VAL A 345 -12.96 0.07 1.64
N GLY A 346 -11.99 -0.79 1.29
CA GLY A 346 -11.27 -0.67 0.02
C GLY A 346 -12.13 -1.22 -1.10
N PHE A 347 -12.23 -0.49 -2.20
CA PHE A 347 -12.92 -0.86 -3.43
C PHE A 347 -12.06 -1.76 -4.30
N TYR A 348 -10.80 -1.35 -4.47
CA TYR A 348 -9.80 -2.04 -5.27
C TYR A 348 -8.89 -2.95 -4.45
N TYR A 349 -8.97 -2.87 -3.11
CA TYR A 349 -8.05 -3.56 -2.21
C TYR A 349 -8.77 -4.67 -1.46
N PRO A 350 -8.66 -5.93 -1.90
CA PRO A 350 -9.39 -7.03 -1.27
C PRO A 350 -8.79 -7.47 0.06
N ASN A 351 -7.54 -7.08 0.36
CA ASN A 351 -6.90 -7.38 1.63
C ASN A 351 -7.41 -6.42 2.72
N ARG A 352 -8.03 -6.99 3.76
CA ARG A 352 -8.65 -6.23 4.85
C ARG A 352 -7.68 -5.40 5.71
N PHE A 353 -6.38 -5.64 5.57
CA PHE A 353 -5.35 -4.89 6.28
C PHE A 353 -4.76 -3.75 5.43
N HIS A 354 -5.07 -3.68 4.13
CA HIS A 354 -4.58 -2.60 3.26
C HIS A 354 -5.09 -1.23 3.77
N PHE A 355 -6.38 -1.12 4.09
CA PHE A 355 -6.94 0.11 4.66
C PHE A 355 -6.25 0.52 5.98
N ALA A 356 -5.96 -0.45 6.85
CA ALA A 356 -5.22 -0.18 8.10
C ALA A 356 -3.82 0.39 7.80
N TYR A 357 -3.13 -0.20 6.84
CA TYR A 357 -1.82 0.24 6.38
C TYR A 357 -1.86 1.68 5.82
N SER A 358 -2.75 1.98 4.87
CA SER A 358 -2.77 3.29 4.20
C SER A 358 -3.14 4.43 5.15
N VAL A 359 -4.11 4.23 6.05
CA VAL A 359 -4.47 5.25 7.06
C VAL A 359 -3.32 5.49 8.03
N SER A 360 -2.66 4.43 8.49
CA SER A 360 -1.52 4.57 9.43
C SER A 360 -0.33 5.25 8.75
N GLN A 361 -0.08 4.95 7.47
CA GLN A 361 0.93 5.63 6.67
C GLN A 361 0.64 7.13 6.53
N SER A 362 -0.62 7.48 6.26
CA SER A 362 -1.07 8.88 6.18
C SER A 362 -0.89 9.60 7.52
N TYR A 363 -1.29 8.98 8.62
CA TYR A 363 -1.04 9.51 9.97
C TYR A 363 0.46 9.74 10.24
N ALA A 364 1.30 8.75 9.96
CA ALA A 364 2.76 8.85 10.12
C ALA A 364 3.41 9.88 9.19
N SER A 365 2.73 10.29 8.10
CA SER A 365 3.21 11.34 7.20
C SER A 365 2.94 12.76 7.70
N GLY A 366 2.18 12.93 8.79
CA GLY A 366 1.87 14.24 9.39
C GLY A 366 0.39 14.58 9.50
N VAL A 367 -0.52 13.70 9.06
CA VAL A 367 -1.97 13.93 9.11
C VAL A 367 -2.51 13.60 10.52
N ALA A 368 -2.19 14.47 11.48
CA ALA A 368 -2.44 14.24 12.91
C ALA A 368 -3.93 14.00 13.25
N ASP A 369 -4.85 14.61 12.51
CA ASP A 369 -6.30 14.47 12.72
C ASP A 369 -6.82 13.03 12.48
N LEU A 370 -6.01 12.15 11.90
CA LEU A 370 -6.32 10.71 11.81
C LEU A 370 -6.08 9.95 13.13
N GLU A 371 -5.72 10.60 14.24
CA GLU A 371 -5.46 9.92 15.53
C GLU A 371 -6.62 9.03 15.99
N GLN A 372 -7.86 9.49 15.84
CA GLN A 372 -9.02 8.68 16.23
C GLN A 372 -9.20 7.46 15.30
N SER A 373 -8.94 7.65 14.01
CA SER A 373 -8.93 6.57 13.03
C SER A 373 -7.87 5.51 13.35
N THR A 374 -6.66 5.93 13.72
CA THR A 374 -5.58 4.99 14.08
C THR A 374 -5.88 4.24 15.38
N LYS A 375 -6.51 4.87 16.39
CA LYS A 375 -7.00 4.18 17.60
C LYS A 375 -8.00 3.06 17.26
N ASN A 376 -8.92 3.30 16.34
CA ASN A 376 -9.89 2.31 15.88
C ASN A 376 -9.20 1.15 15.14
N ILE A 377 -8.24 1.46 14.27
CA ILE A 377 -7.48 0.48 13.50
C ILE A 377 -6.58 -0.35 14.42
N LEU A 378 -5.92 0.25 15.41
CA LEU A 378 -5.05 -0.44 16.36
C LEU A 378 -5.79 -1.59 17.05
N LYS A 379 -7.00 -1.31 17.58
CA LYS A 379 -7.88 -2.31 18.19
C LYS A 379 -8.23 -3.44 17.21
N PHE A 380 -8.45 -3.11 15.94
CA PHE A 380 -8.75 -4.10 14.91
C PHE A 380 -7.53 -4.98 14.59
N VAL A 381 -6.36 -4.38 14.36
CA VAL A 381 -5.13 -5.09 13.97
C VAL A 381 -4.68 -6.02 15.09
N LEU A 382 -4.58 -5.53 16.33
CA LEU A 382 -4.16 -6.35 17.48
C LEU A 382 -5.07 -7.56 17.68
N ARG A 383 -6.39 -7.37 17.66
CA ARG A 383 -7.37 -8.46 17.82
C ARG A 383 -7.34 -9.50 16.71
N LYS A 384 -6.75 -9.19 15.55
CA LYS A 384 -6.75 -10.09 14.38
C LYS A 384 -5.41 -10.78 14.15
N GLN A 385 -4.42 -10.55 15.00
CA GLN A 385 -3.19 -11.35 14.97
C GLN A 385 -3.51 -12.79 15.39
N LEU A 386 -2.95 -13.76 14.68
CA LEU A 386 -3.01 -15.17 15.02
C LEU A 386 -1.87 -15.52 15.99
N GLU A 387 -1.99 -16.66 16.68
CA GLU A 387 -0.99 -17.11 17.66
C GLU A 387 0.42 -17.22 17.07
N ASN A 388 0.53 -17.65 15.81
CA ASN A 388 1.79 -17.74 15.08
C ASN A 388 2.36 -16.39 14.62
N GLY A 389 1.76 -15.26 15.05
CA GLY A 389 2.19 -13.91 14.71
C GLY A 389 1.66 -13.36 13.39
N SER A 390 1.04 -14.18 12.54
CA SER A 390 0.54 -13.75 11.24
C SER A 390 -0.84 -13.08 11.30
N TRP A 391 -1.16 -12.30 10.27
CA TRP A 391 -2.51 -11.84 9.97
C TRP A 391 -3.03 -12.53 8.72
N LYS A 392 -4.35 -12.73 8.62
CA LYS A 392 -4.95 -13.55 7.55
C LYS A 392 -6.06 -12.80 6.82
N ALA A 393 -5.95 -12.71 5.50
CA ALA A 393 -7.00 -12.19 4.64
C ALA A 393 -8.20 -13.18 4.54
N ARG A 394 -9.29 -12.71 3.94
CA ARG A 394 -10.43 -13.59 3.63
C ARG A 394 -10.06 -14.61 2.54
N ARG A 395 -10.84 -15.69 2.47
CA ARG A 395 -10.73 -16.70 1.40
C ARG A 395 -10.95 -16.09 0.02
N VAL A 396 -12.00 -15.27 -0.08
CA VAL A 396 -12.41 -14.63 -1.33
C VAL A 396 -11.29 -13.71 -1.80
N LEU A 397 -10.88 -13.86 -3.06
CA LEU A 397 -9.76 -13.18 -3.72
C LEU A 397 -8.36 -13.47 -3.20
N ASN A 398 -8.13 -13.37 -1.89
CA ASN A 398 -6.80 -13.50 -1.30
C ASN A 398 -6.41 -14.93 -0.95
N LYS A 399 -7.31 -15.92 -1.07
CA LYS A 399 -7.05 -17.33 -0.73
C LYS A 399 -6.44 -17.52 0.67
N HIS A 400 -6.88 -16.73 1.65
CA HIS A 400 -6.29 -16.73 3.01
C HIS A 400 -4.82 -16.32 3.06
N ASP A 401 -4.37 -15.46 2.13
CA ASP A 401 -3.02 -14.91 2.17
C ASP A 401 -2.66 -14.38 3.56
N ARG A 402 -1.50 -14.81 4.03
CA ARG A 402 -0.95 -14.45 5.33
C ARG A 402 0.29 -13.57 5.22
N ILE A 403 1.04 -13.67 4.13
CA ILE A 403 2.31 -12.96 3.98
C ILE A 403 2.02 -11.48 3.79
N GLN A 404 1.26 -11.12 2.76
CA GLN A 404 0.98 -9.72 2.48
C GLN A 404 0.03 -9.10 3.51
N SER A 405 -0.91 -9.89 4.04
CA SER A 405 -1.71 -9.49 5.21
C SER A 405 -0.85 -9.12 6.42
N THR A 406 0.18 -9.92 6.71
CA THR A 406 1.11 -9.63 7.80
C THR A 406 1.95 -8.40 7.48
N ALA A 407 2.41 -8.24 6.24
CA ALA A 407 3.17 -7.07 5.81
C ALA A 407 2.37 -5.75 6.00
N TYR A 408 1.09 -5.72 5.61
CA TYR A 408 0.23 -4.56 5.83
C TYR A 408 -0.03 -4.29 7.31
N ALA A 409 -0.42 -5.33 8.07
CA ALA A 409 -0.70 -5.19 9.50
C ALA A 409 0.55 -4.73 10.27
N LEU A 410 1.71 -5.28 9.94
CA LEU A 410 2.99 -4.92 10.55
C LEU A 410 3.36 -3.47 10.26
N ASN A 411 3.32 -3.03 9.00
CA ASN A 411 3.56 -1.63 8.66
C ASN A 411 2.56 -0.70 9.37
N ALA A 412 1.27 -1.10 9.49
CA ALA A 412 0.29 -0.30 10.22
C ALA A 412 0.68 -0.09 11.69
N LEU A 413 1.08 -1.17 12.40
CA LEU A 413 1.53 -1.07 13.80
C LEU A 413 2.80 -0.22 13.95
N ILE A 414 3.75 -0.35 13.02
CA ILE A 414 4.99 0.41 13.03
C ILE A 414 4.71 1.91 12.78
N TYR A 415 3.88 2.25 11.80
CA TYR A 415 3.53 3.65 11.49
C TYR A 415 2.76 4.35 12.61
N MET A 416 1.94 3.63 13.37
CA MET A 416 1.25 4.21 14.53
C MET A 416 2.21 4.62 15.67
N GLY A 417 3.43 4.08 15.69
CA GLY A 417 4.45 4.42 16.68
C GLY A 417 4.04 4.08 18.13
N ASN A 418 4.70 4.74 19.09
CA ASN A 418 4.41 4.66 20.53
C ASN A 418 4.24 3.22 21.04
N PHE A 419 5.23 2.36 20.77
CA PHE A 419 5.08 0.90 20.87
C PHE A 419 4.76 0.40 22.28
N GLU A 420 5.25 1.10 23.31
CA GLU A 420 4.99 0.82 24.72
C GLU A 420 3.54 1.16 25.07
N LYS A 421 3.12 2.40 24.79
CA LYS A 421 1.75 2.88 25.06
C LYS A 421 0.71 2.06 24.32
N ASN A 422 1.00 1.73 23.07
CA ASN A 422 0.11 0.97 22.20
C ASN A 422 0.23 -0.55 22.39
N GLN A 423 1.19 -1.02 23.20
CA GLN A 423 1.48 -2.44 23.45
C GLN A 423 1.73 -3.24 22.15
N THR A 424 2.39 -2.63 21.17
CA THR A 424 2.60 -3.21 19.83
C THR A 424 3.92 -3.92 19.66
N LYS A 425 4.89 -3.76 20.58
CA LYS A 425 6.23 -4.39 20.48
C LYS A 425 6.15 -5.90 20.27
N ILE A 426 5.45 -6.62 21.16
CA ILE A 426 5.31 -8.09 21.08
C ILE A 426 4.56 -8.50 19.80
N PRO A 427 3.40 -7.91 19.45
CA PRO A 427 2.75 -8.17 18.16
C PRO A 427 3.65 -7.94 16.94
N ILE A 428 4.44 -6.86 16.92
CA ILE A 428 5.38 -6.56 15.84
C ILE A 428 6.43 -7.67 15.73
N GLU A 429 7.09 -8.04 16.83
CA GLU A 429 8.15 -9.06 16.84
C GLU A 429 7.64 -10.44 16.44
N LYS A 430 6.41 -10.80 16.85
CA LYS A 430 5.74 -12.02 16.36
C LYS A 430 5.48 -11.97 14.85
N GLY A 431 5.04 -10.82 14.34
CA GLY A 431 4.84 -10.60 12.90
C GLY A 431 6.15 -10.69 12.11
N LEU A 432 7.23 -10.09 12.61
CA LEU A 432 8.57 -10.19 12.05
C LEU A 432 9.05 -11.64 11.99
N ASN A 433 8.91 -12.38 13.09
CA ASN A 433 9.28 -13.79 13.15
C ASN A 433 8.51 -14.64 12.14
N TYR A 434 7.21 -14.40 11.99
CA TYR A 434 6.42 -15.06 10.96
C TYR A 434 6.98 -14.77 9.55
N LEU A 435 7.29 -13.51 9.24
CA LEU A 435 7.84 -13.15 7.93
C LEU A 435 9.23 -13.76 7.71
N PHE A 436 10.11 -13.78 8.70
CA PHE A 436 11.42 -14.46 8.59
C PHE A 436 11.28 -15.95 8.28
N GLN A 437 10.34 -16.64 8.92
CA GLN A 437 10.09 -18.08 8.70
C GLN A 437 9.48 -18.37 7.32
N ASN A 438 8.89 -17.38 6.66
CA ASN A 438 8.23 -17.52 5.37
C ASN A 438 8.99 -16.79 4.25
N ALA A 439 10.24 -16.41 4.51
CA ALA A 439 11.14 -15.89 3.48
C ALA A 439 11.59 -17.02 2.55
N THR A 440 11.67 -16.72 1.26
CA THR A 440 12.23 -17.60 0.23
C THR A 440 13.61 -17.10 -0.13
N PHE A 441 14.58 -18.01 -0.22
CA PHE A 441 15.95 -17.72 -0.61
C PHE A 441 16.28 -18.49 -1.89
N ASP A 442 16.69 -17.78 -2.93
CA ASP A 442 17.08 -18.33 -4.23
C ASP A 442 18.30 -17.59 -4.80
N GLU A 443 18.69 -17.87 -6.06
CA GLU A 443 19.83 -17.19 -6.69
C GLU A 443 19.66 -15.67 -6.85
N ASN A 444 18.42 -15.17 -6.77
CA ASN A 444 18.11 -13.74 -6.88
C ASN A 444 18.16 -13.04 -5.52
N GLY A 445 17.98 -13.76 -4.42
CA GLY A 445 18.15 -13.24 -3.06
C GLY A 445 17.02 -13.68 -2.14
N CYS A 446 16.71 -12.85 -1.15
CA CYS A 446 15.61 -13.09 -0.21
C CYS A 446 14.32 -12.42 -0.72
N HIS A 447 13.22 -13.16 -0.81
CA HIS A 447 11.94 -12.57 -1.21
C HIS A 447 10.76 -13.25 -0.53
N TRP A 448 9.57 -12.66 -0.72
CA TRP A 448 8.32 -13.21 -0.25
C TRP A 448 7.32 -13.33 -1.38
N LYS A 449 6.63 -14.46 -1.39
CA LYS A 449 5.56 -14.72 -2.34
C LYS A 449 4.48 -13.63 -2.27
N GLY A 450 4.18 -13.06 -3.42
CA GLY A 450 3.23 -11.97 -3.60
C GLY A 450 1.78 -12.41 -3.40
N GLY A 451 1.06 -11.65 -2.57
CA GLY A 451 -0.39 -11.73 -2.45
C GLY A 451 -1.09 -10.83 -3.47
N VAL A 452 -2.43 -10.75 -3.37
CA VAL A 452 -3.21 -9.80 -4.17
C VAL A 452 -3.15 -8.43 -3.51
N PHE A 453 -2.44 -7.49 -4.13
CA PHE A 453 -2.40 -6.09 -3.66
C PHE A 453 -3.54 -5.24 -4.24
N PHE A 454 -4.06 -5.63 -5.41
CA PHE A 454 -5.08 -4.88 -6.14
C PHE A 454 -6.04 -5.84 -6.87
N SER A 455 -7.30 -5.46 -7.01
CA SER A 455 -8.33 -6.17 -7.77
C SER A 455 -9.09 -5.20 -8.65
N GLY A 456 -9.72 -5.70 -9.71
CA GLY A 456 -10.48 -4.82 -10.59
C GLY A 456 -11.68 -4.18 -9.88
N GLY A 457 -12.30 -3.21 -10.57
CA GLY A 457 -13.53 -2.56 -10.09
C GLY A 457 -14.69 -3.53 -9.90
N THR A 458 -15.79 -3.05 -9.33
CA THR A 458 -16.91 -3.84 -8.79
C THR A 458 -17.38 -5.04 -9.61
N VAL A 459 -17.54 -4.90 -10.93
CA VAL A 459 -18.06 -6.00 -11.77
C VAL A 459 -17.03 -7.13 -11.94
N VAL A 460 -15.74 -6.82 -12.00
CA VAL A 460 -14.64 -7.81 -12.17
C VAL A 460 -13.84 -8.03 -10.90
N ARG A 461 -14.24 -7.40 -9.78
CA ARG A 461 -13.51 -7.37 -8.50
C ARG A 461 -13.10 -8.74 -8.02
N ASN A 462 -14.01 -9.72 -8.12
CA ASN A 462 -13.78 -11.07 -7.64
C ASN A 462 -13.07 -11.99 -8.65
N THR A 463 -12.72 -11.47 -9.83
CA THR A 463 -12.24 -12.28 -10.95
C THR A 463 -10.89 -11.82 -11.48
N LEU A 464 -10.62 -10.52 -11.51
CA LEU A 464 -9.38 -9.93 -12.03
C LEU A 464 -8.55 -9.31 -10.90
N THR A 465 -7.30 -9.76 -10.75
CA THR A 465 -6.44 -9.38 -9.61
C THR A 465 -4.99 -9.17 -10.03
N TRP A 466 -4.24 -8.38 -9.27
CA TRP A 466 -2.81 -8.15 -9.48
C TRP A 466 -1.99 -8.62 -8.29
N LYS A 467 -0.84 -9.23 -8.58
CA LYS A 467 0.11 -9.77 -7.60
C LYS A 467 1.54 -9.48 -8.01
N SER A 468 2.42 -9.26 -7.04
CA SER A 468 3.84 -9.06 -7.29
C SER A 468 4.66 -9.42 -6.05
N ASP A 469 5.67 -10.27 -6.27
CA ASP A 469 6.65 -10.66 -5.26
C ASP A 469 7.55 -9.46 -4.92
N ALA A 470 7.91 -8.65 -5.92
CA ALA A 470 8.69 -7.42 -5.73
C ALA A 470 7.93 -6.39 -4.88
N TYR A 471 6.64 -6.13 -5.17
CA TYR A 471 5.81 -5.24 -4.35
C TYR A 471 5.75 -5.71 -2.89
N THR A 472 5.49 -7.01 -2.69
CA THR A 472 5.32 -7.59 -1.35
C THR A 472 6.63 -7.58 -0.58
N THR A 473 7.73 -7.93 -1.26
CA THR A 473 9.09 -7.88 -0.70
C THR A 473 9.44 -6.45 -0.29
N ALA A 474 9.29 -5.46 -1.16
CA ALA A 474 9.58 -4.07 -0.82
C ALA A 474 8.74 -3.53 0.34
N LEU A 475 7.45 -3.90 0.42
CA LEU A 475 6.58 -3.57 1.55
C LEU A 475 7.09 -4.15 2.88
N ILE A 476 7.57 -5.41 2.86
CA ILE A 476 8.14 -6.07 4.03
C ILE A 476 9.47 -5.42 4.44
N LEU A 477 10.36 -5.17 3.48
CA LEU A 477 11.65 -4.51 3.74
C LEU A 477 11.47 -3.11 4.31
N ASN A 478 10.45 -2.37 3.87
CA ASN A 478 10.12 -1.07 4.46
C ASN A 478 9.71 -1.19 5.93
N ALA A 479 8.92 -2.22 6.29
CA ALA A 479 8.61 -2.51 7.69
C ALA A 479 9.88 -2.85 8.48
N PHE A 480 10.75 -3.70 7.94
CA PHE A 480 12.00 -4.09 8.59
C PHE A 480 12.91 -2.88 8.82
N ALA A 481 13.07 -2.02 7.82
CA ALA A 481 13.89 -0.83 7.93
C ALA A 481 13.36 0.15 8.97
N ASN A 482 12.05 0.38 9.02
CA ASN A 482 11.47 1.29 10.01
C ASN A 482 11.58 0.73 11.44
N TYR A 483 11.40 -0.58 11.64
CA TYR A 483 11.55 -1.17 12.98
C TYR A 483 13.01 -1.28 13.41
N ALA A 484 13.93 -1.61 12.50
CA ALA A 484 15.36 -1.59 12.77
C ALA A 484 15.82 -0.19 13.18
N LYS A 485 15.30 0.85 12.51
CA LYS A 485 15.61 2.24 12.86
C LYS A 485 15.14 2.62 14.26
N TYR A 486 13.97 2.12 14.67
CA TYR A 486 13.47 2.29 16.02
C TYR A 486 14.40 1.62 17.06
N ILE A 487 14.88 0.40 16.80
CA ILE A 487 15.80 -0.29 17.71
C ILE A 487 17.07 0.54 17.92
N GLU A 488 17.68 1.06 16.85
CA GLU A 488 18.89 1.90 16.88
C GLU A 488 18.71 3.24 17.62
N GLN A 489 17.48 3.77 17.68
CA GLN A 489 17.22 5.02 18.39
C GLN A 489 17.06 4.83 19.89
N LYS A 490 16.86 3.59 20.34
CA LYS A 490 16.56 3.26 21.74
C LYS A 490 17.74 2.57 22.45
N TYR A 491 18.62 1.92 21.70
CA TYR A 491 19.79 1.18 22.16
C TYR A 491 20.98 1.54 21.27
#